data_AF-A0A966V4I3-F1
#
_entry.id   AF-A0A966V4I3-F1
#
_cell.length_a   1.000
_cell.length_b   1.000
_cell.length_c   1.000
_cell.angle_alpha   90.00
_cell.angle_beta   90.00
_cell.angle_gamma   90.00
#
_symmetry.space_group_name_H-M   'P 1'
#
loop_
_entity.id
_entity.type
_entity.pdbx_description
1 polymer ?
#
loop_
_entity_poly.entity_id
_entity_poly.type
_entity_poly.pdbx_seq_one_letter_code
_entity_poly.pdbx_strand_id
1 'polypeptide(L)' 'MGWTVELSSGAEQQLRKLDPGIARRLGTYLRMLVAETSDPRERGKALTGPMKGLWRYRVGDYRLV' A
#
# COMPACT_ATOMS: atom_id res chain seq x y z
N MET A 1 -8.30 -14.63 10.31
CA MET A 1 -7.28 -13.71 10.86
C MET A 1 -6.96 -12.71 9.77
N GLY A 2 -7.21 -11.43 10.01
CA GLY A 2 -6.99 -10.37 9.03
C GLY A 2 -5.67 -9.66 9.29
N TRP A 3 -5.06 -9.14 8.23
CA TRP A 3 -3.88 -8.29 8.33
C TRP A 3 -4.27 -6.89 8.82
N THR A 4 -3.37 -6.19 9.51
CA THR A 4 -3.58 -4.79 9.88
C THR A 4 -2.73 -3.90 8.98
N VAL A 5 -3.30 -2.77 8.52
CA VAL A 5 -2.55 -1.74 7.79
C VAL A 5 -2.18 -0.62 8.74
N GLU A 6 -0.88 -0.36 8.85
CA GLU A 6 -0.34 0.80 9.54
C GLU A 6 0.43 1.67 8.55
N LEU A 7 0.27 2.99 8.64
CA LEU A 7 0.96 3.94 7.81
C LEU A 7 2.11 4.56 8.60
N SER A 8 3.28 4.66 7.99
CA SER A 8 4.36 5.45 8.56
C SER A 8 3.98 6.94 8.54
N SER A 9 4.57 7.73 9.44
CA SER A 9 4.34 9.18 9.50
C SER A 9 4.65 9.88 8.17
N GLY A 10 5.66 9.39 7.43
CA GLY A 10 5.98 9.86 6.08
C GLY A 10 4.88 9.53 5.07
N ALA A 11 4.37 8.29 5.10
CA ALA A 11 3.28 7.85 4.23
C ALA A 11 1.98 8.63 4.51
N GLU A 12 1.65 8.90 5.78
CA GLU A 12 0.49 9.73 6.13
C GLU A 12 0.60 11.14 5.56
N GLN A 13 1.75 11.78 5.70
CA GLN A 13 1.98 13.13 5.16
C GLN A 13 1.91 13.14 3.63
N GLN A 14 2.45 12.13 2.96
CA GLN A 14 2.35 11.99 1.51
C GLN A 14 0.90 11.81 1.07
N LEU A 15 0.15 10.93 1.74
CA LEU A 15 -1.26 10.68 1.45
C LEU A 15 -2.12 11.94 1.63
N ARG A 16 -1.85 12.75 2.66
CA ARG A 16 -2.54 14.03 2.89
C ARG A 16 -2.26 15.09 1.82
N LYS A 17 -1.13 15.00 1.11
CA LYS A 17 -0.75 15.91 0.01
C LYS A 17 -1.35 15.50 -1.33
N LEU A 18 -1.89 14.28 -1.44
CA LEU A 18 -2.52 13.81 -2.67
C LEU A 18 -3.92 14.41 -2.84
N ASP A 19 -4.38 14.43 -4.09
CA ASP A 19 -5.77 14.71 -4.39
C ASP A 19 -6.71 13.78 -3.58
N PRO A 20 -7.82 14.29 -3.01
CA PRO A 20 -8.73 13.50 -2.18
C PRO A 20 -9.30 12.24 -2.87
N GLY A 21 -9.53 12.28 -4.18
CA GLY A 21 -9.99 11.13 -4.96
C GLY A 21 -8.92 10.05 -5.04
N ILE A 22 -7.68 10.45 -5.24
CA ILE A 22 -6.51 9.54 -5.26
C ILE A 22 -6.30 8.94 -3.87
N ALA A 23 -6.29 9.76 -2.81
CA ALA A 23 -6.13 9.28 -1.44
C ALA A 23 -7.22 8.25 -1.07
N ARG A 24 -8.48 8.51 -1.46
CA ARG A 24 -9.59 7.58 -1.27
C ARG A 24 -9.40 6.27 -2.04
N ARG A 25 -8.89 6.35 -3.28
CA ARG A 25 -8.57 5.16 -4.09
C ARG A 25 -7.50 4.29 -3.44
N LEU A 26 -6.43 4.91 -2.94
CA LEU A 26 -5.34 4.20 -2.24
C LEU A 26 -5.84 3.56 -0.93
N GLY A 27 -6.62 4.28 -0.13
CA GLY A 27 -7.20 3.73 1.10
C GLY A 27 -8.18 2.57 0.83
N THR A 28 -8.94 2.64 -0.26
CA THR A 28 -9.84 1.55 -0.67
C THR A 28 -9.06 0.32 -1.10
N TYR A 29 -7.98 0.50 -1.87
CA TYR A 29 -7.10 -0.59 -2.25
C TYR A 29 -6.49 -1.30 -1.03
N LEU A 30 -6.00 -0.54 -0.04
CA LEU A 30 -5.43 -1.10 1.20
C LEU A 30 -6.46 -1.93 1.99
N ARG A 31 -7.71 -1.46 2.08
CA ARG A 31 -8.80 -2.22 2.70
C ARG A 31 -9.12 -3.51 1.94
N MET A 32 -9.20 -3.45 0.62
CA MET A 32 -9.42 -4.64 -0.21
C MET A 32 -8.28 -5.65 -0.08
N LEU A 33 -7.03 -5.19 -0.05
CA LEU A 33 -5.86 -6.05 0.12
C LEU A 33 -5.95 -6.89 1.39
N VAL A 34 -6.32 -6.26 2.51
CA VAL A 34 -6.51 -6.95 3.80
C VAL A 34 -7.73 -7.86 3.82
N ALA A 35 -8.83 -7.43 3.21
CA ALA A 35 -10.10 -8.15 3.26
C ALA A 35 -10.12 -9.38 2.34
N GLU A 36 -9.48 -9.30 1.17
CA GLU A 36 -9.60 -10.29 0.10
C GLU A 36 -8.39 -11.21 -0.02
N THR A 37 -7.28 -10.92 0.67
CA THR A 37 -6.04 -11.68 0.48
C THR A 37 -5.57 -12.32 1.79
N SER A 38 -5.31 -13.62 1.73
CA SER A 38 -4.70 -14.39 2.82
C SER A 38 -3.22 -14.04 3.03
N ASP A 39 -2.50 -13.73 1.96
CA ASP A 39 -1.13 -13.21 2.01
C ASP A 39 -0.99 -11.95 1.12
N PRO A 40 -0.85 -10.74 1.70
CA PRO A 40 -0.73 -9.51 0.93
C PRO A 40 0.43 -9.55 -0.09
N ARG A 41 1.45 -10.39 0.13
CA ARG A 41 2.58 -10.57 -0.78
C ARG A 41 2.18 -11.09 -2.15
N GLU A 42 1.04 -11.78 -2.28
CA GLU A 42 0.55 -12.28 -3.58
C GLU A 42 0.23 -11.16 -4.57
N ARG A 43 -0.21 -10.00 -4.06
CA ARG A 43 -0.59 -8.83 -4.89
C ARG A 43 0.57 -7.86 -5.10
N GLY A 44 1.62 -7.96 -4.28
CA GLY A 44 2.75 -7.07 -4.33
C GLY A 44 3.88 -7.58 -5.23
N LYS A 45 4.92 -6.76 -5.38
CA LYS A 45 6.23 -7.22 -5.90
C LYS A 45 7.30 -6.90 -4.87
N ALA A 46 8.09 -7.90 -4.50
CA ALA A 46 9.25 -7.70 -3.63
C ALA A 46 10.22 -6.69 -4.27
N LEU A 47 10.68 -5.73 -3.48
CA LEU A 47 11.74 -4.82 -3.86
C LEU A 47 13.11 -5.50 -3.73
N THR A 48 14.07 -5.02 -4.52
CA THR A 48 15.43 -5.56 -4.59
C THR A 48 16.46 -4.51 -4.14
N GLY A 49 17.72 -4.94 -3.99
CA GLY A 49 18.81 -4.05 -3.59
C GLY A 49 18.66 -3.53 -2.15
N PRO A 50 18.93 -2.24 -1.88
CA PRO A 50 18.87 -1.66 -0.54
C PRO A 50 17.48 -1.74 0.13
N MET A 51 16.42 -1.88 -0.66
CA MET A 51 15.03 -1.99 -0.19
C MET A 51 14.54 -3.45 -0.10
N LYS A 52 15.47 -4.42 -0.11
CA LYS A 52 15.14 -5.83 0.03
C LYS A 52 14.38 -6.09 1.33
N GLY A 53 13.28 -6.82 1.25
CA GLY A 53 12.37 -7.09 2.37
C GLY A 53 11.11 -6.23 2.36
N LEU A 54 11.10 -5.14 1.60
CA LEU A 54 9.90 -4.33 1.34
C LEU A 54 9.14 -4.84 0.12
N TRP A 55 7.85 -4.51 0.07
CA TRP A 55 6.94 -4.92 -0.98
C TRP A 55 6.29 -3.71 -1.62
N ARG A 56 6.26 -3.68 -2.95
CA ARG A 56 5.63 -2.62 -3.72
C ARG A 56 4.28 -3.06 -4.26
N TYR A 57 3.26 -2.24 -4.02
CA TYR A 57 1.93 -2.40 -4.61
C TYR A 57 1.66 -1.29 -5.61
N ARG A 58 1.16 -1.64 -6.80
CA ARG A 58 0.83 -0.65 -7.83
C ARG A 58 -0.68 -0.40 -7.86
N VAL A 59 -1.08 0.86 -7.70
CA VAL A 59 -2.47 1.30 -7.76
C VAL A 59 -2.59 2.41 -8.81
N GLY A 60 -2.87 2.03 -10.05
CA GLY A 60 -2.78 2.96 -11.19
C GLY A 60 -1.35 3.48 -11.36
N ASP A 61 -1.19 4.80 -11.31
CA ASP A 61 0.13 5.45 -11.44
C ASP A 61 0.89 5.57 -10.11
N TYR A 62 0.24 5.20 -9.00
CA TYR A 62 0.80 5.28 -7.66
C TYR A 62 1.44 3.97 -7.23
N ARG A 63 2.47 4.08 -6.38
CA ARG A 63 3.21 2.97 -5.79
C ARG A 63 3.16 3.11 -4.27
N LEU A 64 2.70 2.07 -3.59
CA LEU A 64 2.78 1.93 -2.14
C LEU A 64 3.98 1.03 -1.84
N VAL A 65 4.79 1.38 -0.84
CA VAL A 65 5.98 0.65 -0.39
C VAL A 65 5.94 0.52 1.12
#